data_AF-A0A5D0UK59-F1
#
_entry.id   AF-A0A5D0UK59-F1
#
_cell.length_a   1.000
_cell.length_b   1.000
_cell.length_c   1.000
_cell.angle_alpha   90.00
_cell.angle_beta   90.00
_cell.angle_gamma   90.00
#
_symmetry.space_group_name_H-M   'P 1'
#
loop_
_entity.id
_entity.type
_entity.pdbx_description
1 polymer ?
#
loop_
_entity_poly.entity_id
_entity_poly.type
_entity_poly.pdbx_seq_one_letter_code
_entity_poly.pdbx_strand_id
1 'polypeptide(L)'
;MKTPAMEMRAQAEDRALRRLREEFTGHRIWRAQRSDGSPGEWVATLHDPAAGVDATVICRDSEELRVALVHERQRAAGRPVVKRAW
;
A
#
# COMPACT_ATOMS: atom_id res chain seq x y z
N MET A 1 -28.79 -7.13 -7.24
CA MET A 1 -27.99 -8.38 -7.14
C MET A 1 -26.58 -8.05 -7.56
N LYS A 2 -25.56 -8.44 -6.78
CA LYS A 2 -24.15 -8.35 -7.21
C LYS A 2 -23.82 -9.60 -8.01
N THR A 3 -23.19 -9.45 -9.16
CA THR A 3 -22.85 -10.58 -10.06
C THR A 3 -21.74 -11.43 -9.42
N PRO A 4 -21.77 -12.78 -9.51
CA PRO A 4 -20.78 -13.66 -8.87
C PRO A 4 -19.32 -13.33 -9.22
N ALA A 5 -19.06 -12.86 -10.43
CA ALA A 5 -17.73 -12.40 -10.84
C ALA A 5 -17.20 -11.19 -10.05
N MET A 6 -18.09 -10.28 -9.62
CA MET A 6 -17.71 -9.10 -8.84
C MET A 6 -17.35 -9.45 -7.40
N GLU A 7 -18.06 -10.42 -6.82
CA GLU A 7 -17.79 -10.90 -5.46
C GLU A 7 -16.45 -11.66 -5.39
N MET A 8 -16.16 -12.49 -6.40
CA MET A 8 -14.85 -13.16 -6.51
C MET A 8 -13.68 -12.16 -6.61
N ARG A 9 -13.86 -11.07 -7.36
CA ARG A 9 -12.86 -10.00 -7.46
C ARG A 9 -12.64 -9.32 -6.11
N ALA A 10 -13.70 -8.94 -5.42
CA ALA A 10 -13.61 -8.32 -4.10
C ALA A 10 -12.89 -9.22 -3.07
N GLN A 11 -13.18 -10.53 -3.08
CA GLN A 11 -12.47 -11.48 -2.23
C GLN A 11 -10.98 -11.63 -2.59
N ALA A 12 -10.63 -11.57 -3.88
CA ALA A 12 -9.23 -11.60 -4.32
C ALA A 12 -8.49 -10.33 -3.89
N GLU A 13 -9.11 -9.15 -4.01
CA GLU A 13 -8.57 -7.88 -3.54
C GLU A 13 -8.39 -7.87 -2.02
N ASP A 14 -9.35 -8.38 -1.24
CA ASP A 14 -9.22 -8.48 0.22
C ASP A 14 -8.03 -9.35 0.63
N ARG A 15 -7.86 -10.51 -0.02
CA ARG A 15 -6.69 -11.38 0.22
C ARG A 15 -5.37 -10.69 -0.14
N ALA A 16 -5.32 -9.95 -1.25
CA ALA A 16 -4.13 -9.21 -1.65
C ALA A 16 -3.82 -8.09 -0.64
N LEU A 17 -4.83 -7.36 -0.19
CA LEU A 17 -4.69 -6.30 0.81
C LEU A 17 -4.16 -6.83 2.14
N ARG A 18 -4.70 -7.97 2.61
CA ARG A 18 -4.22 -8.64 3.82
C ARG A 18 -2.75 -9.02 3.71
N ARG A 19 -2.34 -9.64 2.61
CA ARG A 19 -0.92 -10.02 2.38
C ARG A 19 0.01 -8.81 2.40
N LEU A 20 -0.38 -7.71 1.74
CA LEU A 20 0.42 -6.49 1.73
C LEU A 20 0.58 -5.91 3.14
N ARG A 21 -0.48 -5.90 3.96
CA ARG A 21 -0.41 -5.40 5.34
C ARG A 21 0.47 -6.28 6.23
N GLU A 22 0.44 -7.59 6.01
CA GLU A 22 1.32 -8.55 6.71
C GLU A 22 2.80 -8.38 6.28
N GLU A 23 3.07 -8.13 4.99
CA GLU A 23 4.42 -7.94 4.46
C GLU A 23 5.02 -6.56 4.79
N PHE A 24 4.18 -5.52 4.87
CA PHE A 24 4.56 -4.12 5.04
C PHE A 24 3.97 -3.50 6.32
N THR A 25 4.28 -4.09 7.46
CA THR A 25 3.74 -3.70 8.79
C THR A 25 3.97 -2.24 9.19
N GLY A 26 5.00 -1.57 8.65
CA GLY A 26 5.26 -0.15 8.85
C GLY A 26 4.41 0.79 7.98
N HIS A 27 3.52 0.26 7.12
CA HIS A 27 2.71 1.05 6.21
C HIS A 27 1.23 0.92 6.52
N ARG A 28 0.51 2.03 6.38
CA ARG A 28 -0.94 2.00 6.24
C ARG A 28 -1.26 1.74 4.77
N ILE A 29 -1.92 0.60 4.49
CA ILE A 29 -2.25 0.18 3.12
C ILE A 29 -3.77 0.04 2.97
N TRP A 30 -4.33 0.57 1.89
CA TRP A 30 -5.77 0.49 1.58
C TRP A 30 -6.07 0.50 0.08
N ARG A 31 -7.29 0.09 -0.26
CA ARG A 31 -7.89 0.26 -1.58
C ARG A 31 -8.76 1.52 -1.57
N ALA A 32 -8.43 2.51 -2.39
CA ALA A 32 -9.26 3.69 -2.54
C ALA A 32 -10.63 3.32 -3.16
N GLN A 33 -11.63 4.15 -2.91
CA GLN A 33 -12.95 4.02 -3.52
C GLN A 33 -13.20 5.25 -4.38
N ARG A 34 -13.67 5.04 -5.61
CA ARG A 34 -14.11 6.12 -6.48
C ARG A 34 -15.50 6.61 -6.03
N SER A 35 -15.88 7.80 -6.50
CA SER A 35 -17.18 8.42 -6.18
C SER A 35 -18.39 7.58 -6.61
N ASP A 36 -18.19 6.66 -7.57
CA ASP A 36 -19.21 5.71 -8.04
C ASP A 36 -19.27 4.41 -7.22
N GLY A 37 -18.47 4.29 -6.14
CA GLY A 37 -18.37 3.10 -5.31
C GLY A 37 -17.54 1.96 -5.93
N SER A 38 -16.91 2.19 -7.09
CA SER A 38 -15.99 1.22 -7.68
C SER A 38 -14.63 1.23 -6.97
N PRO A 39 -13.90 0.09 -6.95
CA PRO A 39 -12.52 0.04 -6.46
C PRO A 39 -11.60 0.97 -7.27
N GLY A 40 -10.91 1.87 -6.58
CA GLY A 40 -10.04 2.92 -7.12
C GLY A 40 -8.60 2.47 -7.32
N GLU A 41 -7.67 3.07 -6.58
CA GLU A 41 -6.23 2.85 -6.63
C GLU A 41 -5.74 2.14 -5.35
N TRP A 42 -4.61 1.44 -5.44
CA TRP A 42 -3.95 0.81 -4.31
C TRP A 42 -3.00 1.83 -3.69
N VAL A 43 -3.18 2.12 -2.40
CA VAL A 43 -2.47 3.20 -1.72
C VAL A 43 -1.74 2.65 -0.51
N ALA A 44 -0.48 3.07 -0.34
CA ALA A 44 0.32 2.82 0.85
C ALA A 44 0.98 4.11 1.32
N THR A 45 0.89 4.38 2.62
CA THR A 45 1.63 5.46 3.28
C THR A 45 2.49 4.89 4.39
N LEU A 46 3.75 5.28 4.46
CA LEU A 46 4.62 4.92 5.57
C LEU A 46 4.08 5.53 6.87
N HIS A 47 3.92 4.72 7.91
CA HIS A 47 3.47 5.14 9.23
C HIS A 47 4.66 5.32 10.20
N ASP A 48 5.77 5.86 9.70
CA ASP A 48 6.93 6.22 10.53
C ASP A 48 7.29 7.70 10.33
N PRO A 49 6.89 8.59 11.25
CA PRO A 49 7.19 10.01 11.17
C PRO A 49 8.70 10.33 11.31
N ALA A 50 9.54 9.40 11.77
CA ALA A 50 10.99 9.58 11.90
C ALA A 50 11.75 9.33 10.58
N ALA A 51 11.11 8.71 9.58
CA ALA A 51 11.73 8.43 8.28
C ALA A 51 11.89 9.68 7.38
N GLY A 52 11.25 10.79 7.74
CA GLY A 52 11.46 12.11 7.14
C GLY A 52 11.03 12.26 5.67
N VAL A 53 10.37 11.25 5.10
CA VAL A 53 9.69 11.31 3.79
C VAL A 53 8.38 10.53 3.88
N ASP A 54 7.25 11.23 3.89
CA ASP A 54 5.91 10.66 3.71
C ASP A 54 5.74 10.18 2.25
N ALA A 55 6.34 9.03 1.92
CA ALA A 55 6.12 8.41 0.62
C ALA A 55 4.70 7.82 0.58
N THR A 56 3.77 8.56 -0.01
CA THR A 56 2.47 8.00 -0.42
C THR A 56 2.65 7.36 -1.78
N VAL A 57 2.61 6.03 -1.83
CA VAL A 57 2.67 5.25 -3.08
C VAL A 57 1.25 4.94 -3.53
N ILE A 58 0.94 5.26 -4.79
CA ILE A 58 -0.37 5.01 -5.41
C ILE A 58 -0.14 4.20 -6.69
N CYS A 59 -0.75 3.03 -6.80
CA CYS A 59 -0.61 2.11 -7.93
C CYS A 59 -1.96 1.60 -8.42
N ARG A 60 -2.00 1.04 -9.63
CA ARG A 60 -3.25 0.59 -10.26
C ARG A 60 -3.68 -0.78 -9.75
N ASP A 61 -2.71 -1.63 -9.40
CA ASP A 61 -2.91 -2.96 -8.84
C ASP A 61 -2.00 -3.24 -7.63
N SER A 62 -2.23 -4.38 -6.98
CA SER A 62 -1.52 -4.79 -5.78
C SER A 62 -0.07 -5.21 -6.03
N GLU A 63 0.25 -5.68 -7.24
CA GLU A 63 1.59 -6.14 -7.59
C GLU A 63 2.52 -4.95 -7.82
N GLU A 64 2.06 -3.96 -8.60
CA GLU A 64 2.74 -2.67 -8.76
C GLU A 64 3.03 -2.04 -7.39
N LEU A 65 2.04 -2.05 -6.48
CA LEU A 65 2.21 -1.50 -5.14
C LEU A 65 3.30 -2.26 -4.36
N ARG A 66 3.31 -3.60 -4.42
CA ARG A 66 4.33 -4.42 -3.76
C ARG A 66 5.73 -4.09 -4.27
N VAL A 67 5.92 -4.04 -5.58
CA VAL A 67 7.23 -3.74 -6.21
C VAL A 67 7.73 -2.37 -5.78
N ALA A 68 6.85 -1.36 -5.81
CA ALA A 68 7.19 -0.01 -5.37
C ALA A 68 7.63 0.04 -3.89
N LEU A 69 6.91 -0.66 -3.01
CA LEU A 69 7.25 -0.73 -1.58
C LEU A 69 8.56 -1.49 -1.30
N VAL A 70 8.88 -2.53 -2.07
CA VAL A 70 10.18 -3.22 -1.99
C VAL A 70 11.31 -2.27 -2.41
N HIS A 71 11.14 -1.55 -3.51
CA HIS A 71 12.13 -0.58 -3.97
C HIS A 71 12.37 0.54 -2.94
N GLU A 72 11.30 1.04 -2.30
CA GLU A 72 11.42 2.05 -1.24
C GLU A 72 12.17 1.51 -0.03
N ARG A 73 11.86 0.28 0.42
CA ARG A 73 12.61 -0.38 1.52
C ARG A 73 14.10 -0.49 1.22
N GLN A 74 14.47 -0.84 -0.01
CA GLN A 74 15.87 -0.94 -0.41
C GLN A 74 16.57 0.44 -0.38
N ARG A 75 15.88 1.50 -0.83
CA ARG A 75 16.38 2.87 -0.76
C ARG A 75 16.57 3.34 0.68
N ALA A 76 15.61 3.06 1.56
CA ALA A 76 15.68 3.39 2.97
C ALA A 76 16.81 2.64 3.69
N ALA A 77 17.02 1.36 3.39
CA ALA A 77 18.11 0.56 3.98
C ALA A 77 19.51 1.04 3.55
N GLY A 78 19.64 1.60 2.34
CA GLY A 78 20.89 2.18 1.83
C GLY A 78 21.21 3.58 2.36
N ARG A 79 20.28 4.23 3.07
CA ARG A 79 20.46 5.59 3.60
C ARG A 79 20.81 5.49 5.10
N PRO A 80 21.91 6.08 5.58
CA PRO A 80 22.16 6.15 7.01
C PRO A 80 20.99 6.91 7.66
N VAL A 81 20.35 6.29 8.66
CA VAL A 81 19.32 6.91 9.49
C VAL A 81 19.96 8.09 10.22
N VAL A 82 19.88 9.26 9.62
CA VAL A 82 20.08 10.53 10.31
C VAL A 82 18.87 10.72 11.22
N LYS A 83 18.99 10.23 12.46
CA LYS A 83 18.03 10.52 13.52
C LYS A 83 17.99 12.03 13.69
N ARG A 84 16.95 12.68 13.17
CA ARG A 84 16.65 14.05 13.54
C ARG A 84 15.87 14.00 14.83
N ALA A 85 16.53 14.40 15.91
CA ALA A 85 15.86 14.68 17.18
C ALA A 85 14.85 15.81 16.97
N TRP A 86 13.64 15.61 17.47
CA TRP A 86 12.66 16.66 17.78
C TRP A 86 12.36 16.55 19.26
#